data_AF-A0A813D2L1-F1
#
_entry.id   AF-A0A813D2L1-F1
#
_cell.length_a   1.000
_cell.length_b   1.000
_cell.length_c   1.000
_cell.angle_alpha   90.00
_cell.angle_beta   90.00
_cell.angle_gamma   90.00
#
_symmetry.space_group_name_H-M   'P 1'
#
loop_
_entity.id
_entity.type
_entity.pdbx_description
1 polymer ?
#
loop_
_entity_poly.entity_id
_entity_poly.type
_entity_poly.pdbx_seq_one_letter_code
_entity_poly.pdbx_strand_id
1 'polypeptide(L)'
;VSISPEPPEIVAEEPRALIFHARDDAKAPLEATREAMLRGWRRMAAFALFFQWSAVVAEDVPKAIADAWASDAKDLGWGGLLPWHFKDNWMKSFESLRGPFNTGGLVLAPILSELILNRYLTSDVWPFVEDICNSWGDMEQVVPAHFEAPVRASAQDWRDAFRRGLGEPPPGSSGNPLNNLFGFLGPPPGPRALEADLQYLRNISTFLASTGITDPPEQL
;
A
#
# COMPACT_ATOMS: atom_id res chain seq x y z
N VAL A 1 -6.30 3.12 5.12
CA VAL A 1 -5.92 1.95 5.95
C VAL A 1 -4.75 2.33 6.85
N SER A 2 -4.44 1.55 7.88
CA SER A 2 -3.15 1.63 8.59
C SER A 2 -2.51 0.25 8.68
N ILE A 3 -1.18 0.16 8.70
CA ILE A 3 -0.46 -1.10 8.54
C ILE A 3 0.32 -1.43 9.80
N SER A 4 -0.09 -2.51 10.45
CA SER A 4 0.60 -3.05 11.62
C SER A 4 2.02 -3.53 11.28
N PRO A 5 3.01 -3.32 12.17
CA PRO A 5 4.34 -3.89 12.01
C PRO A 5 4.36 -5.41 12.15
N GLU A 6 3.31 -5.98 12.72
CA GLU A 6 3.15 -7.39 13.04
C GLU A 6 1.97 -8.02 12.29
N PRO A 7 2.04 -9.32 11.93
CA PRO A 7 0.92 -10.00 11.31
C PRO A 7 -0.30 -10.05 12.26
N PRO A 8 -1.53 -10.04 11.71
CA PRO A 8 -2.71 -10.37 12.48
C PRO A 8 -2.59 -11.75 13.14
N GLU A 9 -3.20 -11.93 14.30
CA GLU A 9 -3.12 -13.18 15.08
C GLU A 9 -3.50 -14.42 14.24
N ILE A 10 -4.56 -14.33 13.44
CA ILE A 10 -5.01 -15.43 12.57
C ILE A 10 -3.95 -15.86 11.53
N VAL A 11 -3.10 -14.94 11.08
CA VAL A 11 -2.01 -15.25 10.14
C VAL A 11 -0.83 -15.90 10.88
N ALA A 12 -0.69 -15.63 12.19
CA ALA A 12 0.32 -16.28 13.03
C ALA A 12 -0.07 -17.72 13.41
N GLU A 13 -1.36 -18.04 13.49
CA GLU A 13 -1.86 -19.41 13.73
C GLU A 13 -1.54 -20.37 12.58
N GLU A 14 -1.49 -19.85 11.35
CA GLU A 14 -1.08 -20.60 10.15
C GLU A 14 0.03 -19.87 9.39
N PRO A 15 1.31 -20.07 9.80
CA PRO A 15 2.43 -19.27 9.32
C PRO A 15 2.96 -19.68 7.94
N ARG A 16 2.36 -20.66 7.23
CA ARG A 16 2.87 -21.10 5.91
C ARG A 16 3.10 -19.95 4.94
N ALA A 17 2.17 -19.01 4.86
CA ALA A 17 2.31 -17.83 4.00
C ALA A 17 3.44 -16.90 4.48
N LEU A 18 3.59 -16.71 5.80
CA LEU A 18 4.68 -15.91 6.37
C LEU A 18 6.04 -16.52 6.04
N ILE A 19 6.19 -17.83 6.23
CA ILE A 19 7.43 -18.56 5.93
C ILE A 19 7.74 -18.48 4.43
N PHE A 20 6.72 -18.66 3.57
CA PHE A 20 6.89 -18.58 2.13
C PHE A 20 7.40 -17.21 1.67
N HIS A 21 6.80 -16.13 2.17
CA HIS A 21 7.14 -14.75 1.79
C HIS A 21 8.35 -14.18 2.54
N ALA A 22 8.84 -14.84 3.59
CA ALA A 22 10.07 -14.47 4.30
C ALA A 22 11.34 -14.74 3.47
N ARG A 23 11.24 -15.55 2.42
CA ARG A 23 12.36 -15.93 1.56
C ARG A 23 12.80 -14.79 0.66
N ASP A 24 14.12 -14.63 0.51
CA ASP A 24 14.72 -13.61 -0.37
C ASP A 24 14.68 -14.04 -1.84
N ASP A 25 14.76 -15.35 -2.09
CA ASP A 25 14.61 -15.99 -3.39
C ASP A 25 14.02 -17.41 -3.24
N ALA A 26 13.77 -18.09 -4.35
CA ALA A 26 13.14 -19.42 -4.35
C ALA A 26 13.96 -20.53 -3.66
N LYS A 27 15.29 -20.37 -3.52
CA LYS A 27 16.22 -21.33 -2.91
C LYS A 27 16.58 -21.01 -1.47
N ALA A 28 16.19 -19.84 -0.97
CA ALA A 28 16.40 -19.46 0.41
C ALA A 28 15.79 -20.49 1.38
N PRO A 29 16.45 -20.76 2.52
CA PRO A 29 15.98 -21.73 3.50
C PRO A 29 14.62 -21.32 4.07
N LEU A 30 13.85 -22.32 4.50
CA LEU A 30 12.58 -22.08 5.18
C LEU A 30 12.85 -21.73 6.64
N GLU A 31 12.59 -20.47 7.00
CA GLU A 31 12.79 -19.96 8.35
C GLU A 31 11.46 -19.72 9.05
N ALA A 32 11.31 -20.25 10.27
CA ALA A 32 10.14 -20.03 11.13
C ALA A 32 10.47 -19.18 12.37
N THR A 33 11.57 -18.42 12.34
CA THR A 33 11.91 -17.47 13.42
C THR A 33 10.92 -16.30 13.43
N ARG A 34 10.84 -15.60 14.57
CA ARG A 34 9.98 -14.40 14.69
C ARG A 34 10.38 -13.35 13.66
N GLU A 35 11.67 -13.15 13.45
CA GLU A 35 12.23 -12.20 12.50
C GLU A 35 11.86 -12.55 11.06
N ALA A 36 11.93 -13.84 10.69
CA ALA A 36 11.50 -14.32 9.38
C ALA A 36 9.99 -14.12 9.17
N MET A 37 9.17 -14.47 10.15
CA MET A 37 7.72 -14.28 10.07
C MET A 37 7.34 -12.79 9.93
N LEU A 38 8.01 -11.90 10.65
CA LEU A 38 7.83 -10.45 10.49
C LEU A 38 8.24 -9.98 9.09
N ARG A 39 9.36 -10.48 8.57
CA ARG A 39 9.80 -10.19 7.19
C ARG A 39 8.77 -10.62 6.15
N GLY A 40 8.25 -11.85 6.29
CA GLY A 40 7.19 -12.37 5.42
C GLY A 40 5.91 -11.53 5.46
N TRP A 41 5.43 -11.18 6.67
CA TRP A 41 4.27 -10.31 6.85
C TRP A 41 4.45 -8.96 6.13
N ARG A 42 5.59 -8.30 6.36
CA ARG A 42 5.85 -6.97 5.79
C ARG A 42 5.89 -7.00 4.27
N ARG A 43 6.44 -8.07 3.68
CA ARG A 43 6.42 -8.30 2.22
C ARG A 43 5.01 -8.58 1.71
N MET A 44 4.21 -9.38 2.41
CA MET A 44 2.81 -9.61 2.05
C MET A 44 1.97 -8.33 2.10
N ALA A 45 2.15 -7.52 3.14
CA ALA A 45 1.46 -6.25 3.29
C ALA A 45 1.80 -5.27 2.16
N ALA A 46 3.08 -5.16 1.79
CA ALA A 46 3.50 -4.37 0.64
C ALA A 46 2.94 -4.93 -0.69
N PHE A 47 2.93 -6.26 -0.85
CA PHE A 47 2.35 -6.91 -2.05
C PHE A 47 0.87 -6.58 -2.21
N ALA A 48 0.09 -6.67 -1.13
CA ALA A 48 -1.34 -6.36 -1.15
C ALA A 48 -1.65 -4.89 -1.54
N LEU A 49 -0.68 -3.99 -1.37
CA LEU A 49 -0.85 -2.55 -1.63
C LEU A 49 -0.30 -2.09 -2.99
N PHE A 50 0.65 -2.83 -3.57
CA PHE A 50 1.32 -2.44 -4.83
C PHE A 50 1.23 -3.49 -5.95
N PHE A 51 0.93 -4.76 -5.62
CA PHE A 51 1.30 -5.95 -6.38
C PHE A 51 2.81 -6.08 -6.62
N GLN A 52 3.43 -5.14 -7.32
CA GLN A 52 4.87 -5.08 -7.55
C GLN A 52 5.40 -3.68 -7.19
N TRP A 53 6.21 -3.59 -6.14
CA TRP A 53 6.86 -2.34 -5.72
C TRP A 53 8.35 -2.31 -6.14
N SER A 54 9.04 -1.19 -5.95
CA SER A 54 10.37 -0.94 -6.52
C SER A 54 11.49 -1.85 -6.01
N ALA A 55 11.25 -2.54 -4.89
CA ALA A 55 12.20 -3.49 -4.31
C ALA A 55 11.97 -4.93 -4.78
N VAL A 56 10.90 -5.21 -5.53
CA VAL A 56 10.67 -6.51 -6.18
C VAL A 56 11.36 -6.49 -7.54
N VAL A 57 12.23 -7.48 -7.77
CA VAL A 57 12.89 -7.70 -9.07
C VAL A 57 12.38 -9.01 -9.64
N ALA A 58 11.63 -8.94 -10.74
CA ALA A 58 11.11 -10.11 -11.41
C ALA A 58 12.25 -10.97 -11.96
N GLU A 59 12.12 -12.29 -11.82
CA GLU A 59 13.03 -13.26 -12.40
C GLU A 59 12.61 -13.63 -13.82
N ASP A 60 13.58 -14.08 -14.63
CA ASP A 60 13.28 -14.67 -15.92
C ASP A 60 12.41 -15.93 -15.75
N VAL A 61 11.35 -16.07 -16.56
CA VAL A 61 10.38 -17.18 -16.44
C VAL A 61 11.05 -18.57 -16.43
N PRO A 62 12.01 -18.90 -17.31
CA PRO A 62 12.68 -20.20 -17.26
C PRO A 62 13.42 -20.45 -15.95
N LYS A 63 14.08 -19.40 -15.41
CA LYS A 63 14.78 -19.46 -14.12
C LYS A 63 13.79 -19.64 -12.98
N ALA A 64 12.70 -18.86 -12.95
CA ALA A 64 11.67 -18.97 -11.92
C ALA A 64 11.05 -20.38 -11.85
N ILE A 65 10.79 -21.00 -13.01
CA ILE A 65 10.30 -22.38 -13.09
C ILE A 65 11.36 -23.35 -12.56
N ALA A 66 12.60 -23.27 -13.05
CA ALA A 66 13.69 -24.15 -12.62
C ALA A 66 13.94 -24.08 -11.11
N ASP A 67 13.92 -22.87 -10.55
CA ASP A 67 14.10 -22.65 -9.12
C ASP A 67 12.92 -23.17 -8.30
N ALA A 68 11.68 -23.07 -8.80
CA ALA A 68 10.50 -23.65 -8.16
C ALA A 68 10.62 -25.18 -8.02
N TRP A 69 11.09 -25.87 -9.07
CA TRP A 69 11.35 -27.32 -9.03
C TRP A 69 12.42 -27.69 -8.00
N ALA A 70 13.42 -26.83 -7.80
CA ALA A 70 14.49 -27.02 -6.82
C ALA A 70 14.13 -26.54 -5.40
N SER A 71 13.02 -25.81 -5.21
CA SER A 71 12.68 -25.19 -3.95
C SER A 71 12.23 -26.20 -2.90
N ASP A 72 12.58 -25.97 -1.64
CA ASP A 72 12.04 -26.71 -0.49
C ASP A 72 10.63 -26.22 -0.09
N ALA A 73 10.18 -25.08 -0.63
CA ALA A 73 8.90 -24.44 -0.27
C ALA A 73 7.67 -25.00 -1.01
N LYS A 74 7.74 -26.19 -1.62
CA LYS A 74 6.68 -26.71 -2.51
C LYS A 74 5.32 -26.80 -1.82
N ASP A 75 5.32 -27.17 -0.54
CA ASP A 75 4.11 -27.38 0.26
C ASP A 75 3.64 -26.10 0.98
N LEU A 76 4.41 -25.01 0.91
CA LEU A 76 4.07 -23.74 1.56
C LEU A 76 3.23 -22.81 0.67
N GLY A 77 3.35 -22.95 -0.66
CA GLY A 77 2.57 -22.15 -1.61
C GLY A 77 3.07 -22.26 -3.04
N TRP A 78 2.15 -22.20 -4.00
CA TRP A 78 2.44 -22.08 -5.44
C TRP A 78 3.46 -23.09 -6.00
N GLY A 79 3.59 -24.28 -5.39
CA GLY A 79 4.59 -25.29 -5.80
C GLY A 79 6.04 -24.81 -5.63
N GLY A 80 6.30 -23.89 -4.70
CA GLY A 80 7.63 -23.32 -4.44
C GLY A 80 7.98 -22.12 -5.31
N LEU A 81 7.12 -21.76 -6.27
CA LEU A 81 7.34 -20.67 -7.22
C LEU A 81 7.43 -19.31 -6.53
N LEU A 82 8.61 -18.72 -6.54
CA LEU A 82 8.84 -17.33 -6.17
C LEU A 82 9.49 -16.63 -7.37
N PRO A 83 8.71 -16.03 -8.28
CA PRO A 83 9.21 -15.53 -9.57
C PRO A 83 9.84 -14.13 -9.46
N TRP A 84 10.42 -13.82 -8.29
CA TRP A 84 11.10 -12.57 -8.01
C TRP A 84 12.09 -12.76 -6.86
N HIS A 85 13.00 -11.81 -6.73
CA HIS A 85 13.80 -11.59 -5.52
C HIS A 85 13.61 -10.16 -5.00
N PHE A 86 14.08 -9.91 -3.78
CA PHE A 86 13.99 -8.60 -3.13
C PHE A 86 15.34 -7.88 -3.11
N LYS A 87 15.34 -6.57 -3.35
CA LYS A 87 16.50 -5.70 -3.10
C LYS A 87 16.71 -5.50 -1.59
N ASP A 88 17.94 -5.32 -1.15
CA ASP A 88 18.29 -5.13 0.28
C ASP A 88 17.51 -4.01 0.98
N ASN A 89 17.14 -2.96 0.23
CA ASN A 89 16.44 -1.79 0.75
C ASN A 89 14.91 -1.93 0.80
N TRP A 90 14.36 -3.13 0.58
CA TRP A 90 12.90 -3.37 0.52
C TRP A 90 12.14 -2.85 1.74
N MET A 91 12.77 -2.85 2.92
CA MET A 91 12.15 -2.38 4.16
C MET A 91 11.73 -0.91 4.09
N LYS A 92 12.43 -0.08 3.29
CA LYS A 92 12.10 1.35 3.13
C LYS A 92 10.68 1.56 2.58
N SER A 93 10.25 0.72 1.64
CA SER A 93 8.89 0.75 1.08
C SER A 93 7.84 0.44 2.14
N PHE A 94 8.11 -0.53 3.02
CA PHE A 94 7.20 -0.86 4.12
C PHE A 94 7.15 0.25 5.17
N GLU A 95 8.31 0.81 5.55
CA GLU A 95 8.41 1.88 6.55
C GLU A 95 7.73 3.16 6.07
N SER A 96 7.84 3.51 4.78
CA SER A 96 7.19 4.72 4.24
C SER A 96 5.67 4.68 4.38
N LEU A 97 5.06 3.49 4.25
CA LEU A 97 3.63 3.27 4.41
C LEU A 97 3.17 3.30 5.87
N ARG A 98 4.08 3.21 6.84
CA ARG A 98 3.79 3.37 8.27
C ARG A 98 4.05 4.79 8.78
N GLY A 99 4.89 5.54 8.07
CA GLY A 99 5.22 6.93 8.41
C GLY A 99 6.09 7.06 9.67
N PRO A 100 6.46 8.30 10.05
CA PRO A 100 7.46 8.56 11.09
C PRO A 100 6.99 8.27 12.52
N PHE A 101 5.68 8.07 12.74
CA PHE A 101 5.10 8.06 14.09
C PHE A 101 5.07 6.69 14.76
N ASN A 102 5.54 5.61 14.10
CA ASN A 102 5.59 4.22 14.58
C ASN A 102 4.28 3.62 15.14
N THR A 103 3.21 4.41 15.20
CA THR A 103 1.88 4.10 15.76
C THR A 103 0.83 3.88 14.67
N GLY A 104 1.23 3.89 13.39
CA GLY A 104 0.31 3.75 12.26
C GLY A 104 -0.46 5.06 12.03
N GLY A 105 -0.35 5.60 10.81
CA GLY A 105 -1.24 6.66 10.35
C GLY A 105 -2.13 6.13 9.24
N LEU A 106 -3.17 6.89 8.87
CA LEU A 106 -3.94 6.56 7.69
C LEU A 106 -3.09 6.77 6.44
N VAL A 107 -3.02 5.73 5.60
CA VAL A 107 -2.52 5.80 4.23
C VAL A 107 -3.65 5.44 3.28
N LEU A 108 -3.81 6.23 2.22
CA LEU A 108 -4.65 5.84 1.10
C LEU A 108 -3.93 4.72 0.37
N ALA A 109 -4.57 3.56 0.21
CA ALA A 109 -3.92 2.39 -0.37
C ALA A 109 -3.43 2.72 -1.80
N PRO A 110 -2.12 2.56 -2.10
CA PRO A 110 -1.54 2.96 -3.39
C PRO A 110 -2.23 2.37 -4.61
N ILE A 111 -2.60 1.08 -4.54
CA ILE A 111 -3.39 0.42 -5.59
C ILE A 111 -4.71 1.15 -5.87
N LEU A 112 -5.40 1.65 -4.85
CA LEU A 112 -6.66 2.37 -5.02
C LEU A 112 -6.41 3.77 -5.56
N SER A 113 -5.39 4.48 -5.08
CA SER A 113 -5.09 5.84 -5.54
C SER A 113 -4.66 5.87 -7.00
N GLU A 114 -3.89 4.89 -7.46
CA GLU A 114 -3.33 4.89 -8.82
C GLU A 114 -4.24 4.23 -9.88
N LEU A 115 -5.03 3.21 -9.49
CA LEU A 115 -5.83 2.42 -10.43
C LEU A 115 -7.33 2.73 -10.42
N ILE A 116 -7.86 3.41 -9.40
CA ILE A 116 -9.31 3.58 -9.24
C ILE A 116 -9.68 5.04 -8.93
N LEU A 117 -9.24 5.54 -7.78
CA LEU A 117 -9.77 6.79 -7.20
C LEU A 117 -9.34 8.04 -7.98
N ASN A 118 -8.19 8.03 -8.64
CA ASN A 118 -7.70 9.15 -9.44
C ASN A 118 -8.51 9.45 -10.71
N ARG A 119 -9.57 8.70 -11.02
CA ARG A 119 -10.42 8.91 -12.21
C ARG A 119 -11.69 9.70 -11.96
N TYR A 120 -12.04 9.87 -10.68
CA TYR A 120 -13.32 10.45 -10.25
C TYR A 120 -13.08 11.43 -9.10
N LEU A 121 -11.97 12.18 -9.17
CA LEU A 121 -11.51 13.05 -8.09
C LEU A 121 -12.54 14.14 -7.81
N THR A 122 -12.99 14.80 -8.86
CA THR A 122 -13.89 15.96 -8.76
C THR A 122 -15.35 15.54 -8.55
N SER A 123 -15.79 14.44 -9.19
CA SER A 123 -17.19 13.99 -9.15
C SER A 123 -17.54 13.28 -7.85
N ASP A 124 -16.64 12.45 -7.32
CA ASP A 124 -16.99 11.47 -6.29
C ASP A 124 -16.03 11.49 -5.10
N VAL A 125 -14.72 11.40 -5.34
CA VAL A 125 -13.75 11.15 -4.26
C VAL A 125 -13.63 12.33 -3.30
N TRP A 126 -13.36 13.54 -3.79
CA TRP A 126 -13.27 14.71 -2.92
C TRP A 126 -14.60 15.09 -2.28
N PRO A 127 -15.74 15.10 -3.00
CA PRO A 127 -17.06 15.28 -2.37
C PRO A 127 -17.31 14.30 -1.23
N PHE A 128 -16.97 13.01 -1.40
CA PHE A 128 -17.07 12.02 -0.34
C PHE A 128 -16.16 12.34 0.84
N VAL A 129 -14.88 12.67 0.59
CA VAL A 129 -13.94 13.01 1.66
C VAL A 129 -14.43 14.21 2.48
N GLU A 130 -14.93 15.25 1.83
CA GLU A 130 -15.46 16.43 2.50
C GLU A 130 -16.77 16.14 3.24
N ASP A 131 -17.66 15.33 2.65
CA ASP A 131 -18.89 14.89 3.33
C ASP A 131 -18.57 14.13 4.62
N ILE A 132 -17.59 13.21 4.59
CA ILE A 132 -17.13 12.53 5.82
C ILE A 132 -16.63 13.56 6.86
N CYS A 133 -15.79 14.52 6.44
CA CYS A 133 -15.22 15.51 7.36
C CYS A 133 -16.28 16.44 7.96
N ASN A 134 -17.32 16.78 7.20
CA ASN A 134 -18.40 17.67 7.63
C ASN A 134 -19.42 16.94 8.51
N SER A 135 -19.76 15.70 8.15
CA SER A 135 -20.77 14.89 8.83
C SER A 135 -20.25 14.27 10.13
N TRP A 136 -18.94 13.98 10.21
CA TRP A 136 -18.28 13.38 11.37
C TRP A 136 -17.01 14.15 11.76
N GLY A 137 -17.13 15.47 11.90
CA GLY A 137 -15.99 16.35 12.21
C GLY A 137 -15.32 16.07 13.57
N ASP A 138 -16.02 15.44 14.51
CA ASP A 138 -15.54 15.03 15.82
C ASP A 138 -15.16 13.54 15.91
N MET A 139 -15.01 12.85 14.77
CA MET A 139 -14.59 11.46 14.79
C MET A 139 -13.19 11.29 15.39
N GLU A 140 -13.01 10.23 16.18
CA GLU A 140 -11.74 9.91 16.84
C GLU A 140 -11.08 8.64 16.31
N GLN A 141 -11.80 7.88 15.46
CA GLN A 141 -11.30 6.63 14.91
C GLN A 141 -11.92 6.30 13.55
N VAL A 142 -11.18 5.50 12.78
CA VAL A 142 -11.62 4.85 11.55
C VAL A 142 -11.49 3.34 11.72
N VAL A 143 -12.53 2.59 11.32
CA VAL A 143 -12.54 1.13 11.37
C VAL A 143 -12.50 0.59 9.94
N PRO A 144 -11.30 0.39 9.35
CA PRO A 144 -11.19 -0.16 8.01
C PRO A 144 -11.49 -1.67 8.01
N ALA A 145 -11.97 -2.17 6.87
CA ALA A 145 -12.15 -3.62 6.66
C ALA A 145 -10.82 -4.38 6.43
N HIS A 146 -9.72 -3.66 6.19
CA HIS A 146 -8.41 -4.24 5.87
C HIS A 146 -7.32 -3.65 6.76
N PHE A 147 -6.36 -4.50 7.12
CA PHE A 147 -5.21 -4.19 7.99
C PHE A 147 -5.61 -3.81 9.42
N GLU A 148 -4.92 -2.84 10.03
CA GLU A 148 -5.10 -2.47 11.42
C GLU A 148 -6.45 -1.78 11.62
N ALA A 149 -7.20 -2.27 12.61
CA ALA A 149 -8.48 -1.73 13.02
C ALA A 149 -8.70 -1.99 14.52
N PRO A 150 -9.24 -1.02 15.28
CA PRO A 150 -9.54 0.36 14.89
C PRO A 150 -8.25 1.20 14.75
N VAL A 151 -8.31 2.26 13.94
CA VAL A 151 -7.23 3.26 13.80
C VAL A 151 -7.67 4.55 14.46
N ARG A 152 -6.92 5.06 15.44
CA ARG A 152 -7.17 6.40 15.99
C ARG A 152 -6.84 7.45 14.94
N ALA A 153 -7.82 8.24 14.55
CA ALA A 153 -7.69 9.24 13.49
C ALA A 153 -8.84 10.24 13.58
N SER A 154 -8.49 11.52 13.43
CA SER A 154 -9.45 12.62 13.30
C SER A 154 -9.98 12.78 11.87
N ALA A 155 -11.02 13.60 11.70
CA ALA A 155 -11.46 14.06 10.38
C ALA A 155 -10.32 14.67 9.54
N GLN A 156 -9.40 15.38 10.19
CA GLN A 156 -8.24 15.95 9.51
C GLN A 156 -7.23 14.87 9.08
N ASP A 157 -6.97 13.85 9.90
CA ASP A 157 -6.08 12.74 9.54
C ASP A 157 -6.61 11.96 8.34
N TRP A 158 -7.94 11.78 8.27
CA TRP A 158 -8.63 11.21 7.12
C TRP A 158 -8.41 12.05 5.86
N ARG A 159 -8.71 13.35 5.91
CA ARG A 159 -8.50 14.26 4.78
C ARG A 159 -7.05 14.28 4.33
N ASP A 160 -6.10 14.35 5.25
CA ASP A 160 -4.68 14.41 4.95
C ASP A 160 -4.15 13.10 4.34
N ALA A 161 -4.75 11.94 4.66
CA ALA A 161 -4.42 10.68 3.98
C ALA A 161 -4.78 10.71 2.49
N PHE A 162 -5.93 11.29 2.14
CA PHE A 162 -6.30 11.52 0.74
C PHE A 162 -5.38 12.55 0.08
N ARG A 163 -5.06 13.66 0.78
CA ARG A 163 -4.13 14.68 0.25
C ARG A 163 -2.75 14.11 -0.07
N ARG A 164 -2.20 13.26 0.81
CA ARG A 164 -0.91 12.59 0.58
C ARG A 164 -0.95 11.65 -0.63
N GLY A 165 -2.09 11.04 -0.93
CA GLY A 165 -2.22 10.03 -1.99
C GLY A 165 -2.69 10.57 -3.34
N LEU A 166 -3.47 11.65 -3.36
CA LEU A 166 -4.14 12.17 -4.57
C LEU A 166 -3.83 13.65 -4.86
N GLY A 167 -3.06 14.33 -4.01
CA GLY A 167 -2.78 15.76 -4.15
C GLY A 167 -3.84 16.64 -3.48
N GLU A 168 -3.87 17.93 -3.80
CA GLU A 168 -4.82 18.86 -3.19
C GLU A 168 -6.24 18.68 -3.76
N PRO A 169 -7.28 18.95 -2.96
CA PRO A 169 -8.65 18.98 -3.43
C PRO A 169 -8.85 20.04 -4.54
N PRO A 170 -9.72 19.79 -5.54
CA PRO A 170 -10.01 20.75 -6.60
C PRO A 170 -10.55 22.08 -6.03
N PRO A 171 -10.29 23.22 -6.70
CA PRO A 171 -10.78 24.52 -6.26
C PRO A 171 -12.29 24.51 -6.00
N GLY A 172 -12.71 24.98 -4.82
CA GLY A 172 -14.13 25.03 -4.43
C GLY A 172 -14.63 23.84 -3.61
N SER A 173 -13.81 22.80 -3.42
CA SER A 173 -14.11 21.70 -2.48
C SER A 173 -13.53 21.91 -1.07
N SER A 174 -12.72 22.96 -0.84
CA SER A 174 -12.25 23.32 0.51
C SER A 174 -13.28 24.19 1.25
N GLY A 175 -14.01 23.58 2.20
CA GLY A 175 -14.94 24.29 3.08
C GLY A 175 -14.29 25.23 4.12
N ASN A 176 -12.95 25.23 4.25
CA ASN A 176 -12.23 26.05 5.22
C ASN A 176 -11.05 26.82 4.58
N PRO A 177 -11.10 28.17 4.52
CA PRO A 177 -10.07 28.98 3.88
C PRO A 177 -8.69 28.89 4.53
N LEU A 178 -8.59 28.43 5.79
CA LEU A 178 -7.29 28.20 6.46
C LEU A 178 -6.51 27.02 5.87
N ASN A 179 -7.18 26.04 5.24
CA ASN A 179 -6.49 24.89 4.61
C ASN A 179 -5.72 25.29 3.35
N ASN A 180 -6.16 26.32 2.64
CA ASN A 180 -5.48 26.82 1.44
C ASN A 180 -4.13 27.51 1.76
N LEU A 181 -3.92 27.98 2.98
CA LEU A 181 -2.66 28.63 3.38
C LEU A 181 -1.51 27.63 3.56
N PHE A 182 -1.82 26.39 3.94
CA PHE A 182 -0.82 25.32 4.13
C PHE A 182 -0.49 24.53 2.86
N GLY A 183 -1.28 24.68 1.78
CA GLY A 183 -1.04 24.00 0.49
C GLY A 183 0.31 24.37 -0.18
N PHE A 184 0.94 25.47 0.23
CA PHE A 184 2.26 25.88 -0.27
C PHE A 184 3.44 25.08 0.30
N LEU A 185 3.22 24.25 1.34
CA LEU A 185 4.30 23.52 2.03
C LEU A 185 4.45 22.06 1.57
N GLY A 186 3.75 21.68 0.51
CA GLY A 186 3.70 20.30 0.01
C GLY A 186 2.71 19.42 0.78
N PRO A 187 2.66 18.11 0.47
CA PRO A 187 1.70 17.21 1.11
C PRO A 187 1.92 17.16 2.62
N PRO A 188 0.85 17.01 3.42
CA PRO A 188 0.95 16.96 4.87
C PRO A 188 1.87 15.79 5.30
N PRO A 189 2.60 15.92 6.42
CA PRO A 189 3.44 14.84 6.92
C PRO A 189 2.60 13.60 7.23
N GLY A 190 3.20 12.42 7.10
CA GLY A 190 2.54 11.17 7.42
C GLY A 190 2.93 10.03 6.49
N PRO A 191 2.26 8.88 6.63
CA PRO A 191 2.56 7.72 5.82
C PRO A 191 2.19 7.94 4.36
N ARG A 192 3.09 7.54 3.46
CA ARG A 192 2.91 7.62 2.01
C ARG A 192 3.78 6.62 1.28
N ALA A 193 3.34 6.18 0.11
CA ALA A 193 4.17 5.38 -0.77
C ALA A 193 5.40 6.16 -1.24
N LEU A 194 6.51 5.46 -1.49
CA LEU A 194 7.64 6.03 -2.22
C LEU A 194 7.25 6.18 -3.69
N GLU A 195 7.71 7.24 -4.33
CA GLU A 195 7.42 7.50 -5.74
C GLU A 195 7.86 6.33 -6.65
N ALA A 196 9.02 5.74 -6.35
CA ALA A 196 9.52 4.58 -7.08
C ALA A 196 8.59 3.36 -6.97
N ASP A 197 7.86 3.19 -5.87
CA ASP A 197 6.94 2.06 -5.65
C ASP A 197 5.64 2.21 -6.45
N LEU A 198 5.28 3.43 -6.86
CA LEU A 198 4.06 3.72 -7.63
C LEU A 198 4.23 3.47 -9.13
N GLN A 199 5.47 3.40 -9.63
CA GLN A 199 5.73 3.34 -11.06
C GLN A 199 5.06 2.16 -11.76
N TYR A 200 5.04 0.98 -11.12
CA TYR A 200 4.39 -0.20 -11.68
C TYR A 200 2.88 0.00 -11.82
N LEU A 201 2.22 0.49 -10.77
CA LEU A 201 0.79 0.79 -10.79
C LEU A 201 0.46 1.85 -11.84
N ARG A 202 1.28 2.88 -12.01
CA ARG A 202 1.08 3.92 -13.02
C ARG A 202 1.25 3.39 -14.45
N ASN A 203 2.20 2.49 -14.66
CA ASN A 203 2.36 1.81 -15.95
C ASN A 203 1.11 0.98 -16.29
N ILE A 204 0.58 0.22 -15.32
CA ILE A 204 -0.69 -0.50 -15.48
C ILE A 204 -1.82 0.48 -15.76
N SER A 205 -1.95 1.54 -14.97
CA SER A 205 -3.00 2.55 -15.12
C SER A 205 -3.00 3.16 -16.53
N THR A 206 -1.81 3.48 -17.05
CA THR A 206 -1.61 4.01 -18.40
C THR A 206 -2.00 3.01 -19.47
N PHE A 207 -1.64 1.74 -19.30
CA PHE A 207 -2.02 0.65 -20.21
C PHE A 207 -3.54 0.43 -20.22
N LEU A 208 -4.18 0.39 -19.05
CA LEU A 208 -5.63 0.22 -18.93
C LEU A 208 -6.40 1.40 -19.56
N ALA A 209 -5.90 2.62 -19.40
CA ALA A 209 -6.49 3.80 -20.04
C ALA A 209 -6.28 3.79 -21.56
N SER A 210 -5.08 3.47 -22.05
CA SER A 210 -4.79 3.48 -23.49
C SER A 210 -5.52 2.39 -24.27
N THR A 211 -5.95 1.32 -23.57
CA THR A 211 -6.76 0.24 -24.13
C THR A 211 -8.27 0.46 -23.98
N GLY A 212 -8.68 1.59 -23.38
CA GLY A 212 -10.09 1.91 -23.16
C GLY A 212 -10.79 1.03 -22.12
N ILE A 213 -10.04 0.30 -21.29
CA ILE A 213 -10.59 -0.53 -20.21
C ILE A 213 -11.05 0.35 -19.04
N THR A 214 -10.34 1.44 -18.78
CA THR A 214 -10.68 2.42 -17.73
C THR A 214 -10.60 3.83 -18.29
N ASP A 215 -11.30 4.78 -17.65
CA ASP A 215 -11.09 6.20 -17.90
C ASP A 215 -9.63 6.62 -17.59
N PRO A 216 -9.10 7.65 -18.24
CA PRO A 216 -7.81 8.22 -17.85
C PRO A 216 -7.91 8.90 -16.47
N PRO A 217 -6.81 8.95 -15.69
CA PRO A 217 -6.79 9.75 -14.45
C PRO A 217 -7.15 11.21 -14.71
N GLU A 218 -7.91 11.82 -13.79
CA GLU A 218 -8.19 13.26 -13.78
C GLU A 218 -6.88 14.03 -13.53
N GLN A 219 -6.71 15.13 -14.28
CA GLN A 219 -5.64 16.10 -14.06
C GLN A 219 -6.22 17.27 -13.29
N LEU A 220 -5.81 17.44 -12.03
CA LEU A 220 -6.18 18.55 -11.16
C LEU A 220 -5.16 19.69 -11.22
#